data_AF-X1MIS3-F1
#
_entry.id   AF-X1MIS3-F1
#
_cell.length_a   1.000
_cell.length_b   1.000
_cell.length_c   1.000
_cell.angle_alpha   90.00
_cell.angle_beta   90.00
_cell.angle_gamma   90.00
#
_symmetry.space_group_name_H-M   'P 1'
#
loop_
_entity.id
_entity.type
_entity.pdbx_description
1 polymer ?
#
loop_
_entity_poly.entity_id
_entity_poly.type
_entity_poly.pdbx_seq_one_letter_code
_entity_poly.pdbx_strand_id
1 'polypeptide(L)'
;MRKKILRYPTEPLEVWPERKVSELTEGMLETGFQGKKLAEAVEVWARMLRKKNALIWLGLAGAMVPAGMRRLVSYLIKRRMVDVVVSTGANLYHDAYEA
;
A
#
# COMPACT_ATOMS: atom_id res chain seq x y z
N MET A 1 -11.71 25.47 22.89
CA MET A 1 -10.63 25.40 21.88
C MET A 1 -10.07 23.98 21.68
N ARG A 2 -9.62 23.28 22.73
CA ARG A 2 -9.01 21.93 22.63
C ARG A 2 -9.85 20.88 21.86
N LYS A 3 -11.14 20.71 22.19
CA LYS A 3 -12.06 19.78 21.48
C LYS A 3 -12.30 20.11 19.99
N LYS A 4 -12.00 21.34 19.54
CA LYS A 4 -12.11 21.70 18.12
C LYS A 4 -10.90 21.23 17.30
N ILE A 5 -9.73 21.08 17.92
CA ILE A 5 -8.45 20.83 17.26
C ILE A 5 -7.96 19.39 17.50
N LEU A 6 -8.20 18.82 18.68
CA LEU A 6 -7.80 17.45 19.04
C LEU A 6 -9.01 16.50 18.88
N ARG A 7 -9.36 16.19 17.63
CA ARG A 7 -10.51 15.31 17.31
C ARG A 7 -10.16 13.82 17.26
N TYR A 8 -8.90 13.50 17.02
CA TYR A 8 -8.43 12.13 16.80
C TYR A 8 -7.28 11.86 17.77
N PRO A 9 -7.55 11.27 18.95
CA PRO A 9 -6.48 10.87 19.86
C PRO A 9 -5.66 9.74 19.23
N THR A 10 -4.42 9.58 19.69
CA THR A 10 -3.65 8.38 19.35
C THR A 10 -3.95 7.28 20.34
N GLU A 11 -4.15 6.05 19.86
CA GLU A 11 -4.35 4.87 20.69
C GLU A 11 -3.17 3.90 20.56
N PRO A 12 -2.58 3.41 21.66
CA PRO A 12 -1.56 2.38 21.62
C PRO A 12 -2.08 1.10 20.98
N LEU A 13 -1.33 0.56 20.03
CA LEU A 13 -1.67 -0.67 19.36
C LEU A 13 -1.38 -1.87 20.26
N GLU A 14 -2.42 -2.64 20.59
CA GLU A 14 -2.27 -3.92 21.27
C GLU A 14 -1.70 -4.99 20.32
N VAL A 15 -0.73 -5.77 20.81
CA VAL A 15 -0.08 -6.85 20.05
C VAL A 15 -0.50 -8.19 20.63
N TRP A 16 -1.11 -9.04 19.81
CA TRP A 16 -1.47 -10.41 20.19
C TRP A 16 -1.24 -11.39 19.01
N PRO A 17 -1.02 -12.69 19.29
CA PRO A 17 -0.49 -13.63 18.29
C PRO A 17 -1.43 -13.92 17.10
N GLU A 18 -2.75 -13.96 17.31
CA GLU A 18 -3.72 -14.42 16.31
C GLU A 18 -4.25 -13.29 15.40
N ARG A 19 -3.68 -12.09 15.50
CA ARG A 19 -4.15 -10.92 14.74
C ARG A 19 -3.88 -11.06 13.25
N LYS A 20 -4.88 -10.78 12.41
CA LYS A 20 -4.70 -10.71 10.95
C LYS A 20 -3.96 -9.44 10.56
N VAL A 21 -3.25 -9.49 9.43
CA VAL A 21 -2.56 -8.31 8.87
C VAL A 21 -3.53 -7.15 8.60
N SER A 22 -4.76 -7.44 8.18
CA SER A 22 -5.81 -6.43 7.97
C SER A 22 -6.18 -5.72 9.28
N GLU A 23 -6.39 -6.49 10.35
CA GLU A 23 -6.73 -5.97 11.68
C GLU A 23 -5.57 -5.15 12.27
N LEU A 24 -4.33 -5.57 11.99
CA LEU A 24 -3.14 -4.81 12.34
C LEU A 24 -3.14 -3.44 11.65
N THR A 25 -3.33 -3.42 10.33
CA THR A 25 -3.38 -2.15 9.57
C THR A 25 -4.54 -1.26 10.00
N GLU A 26 -5.70 -1.83 10.34
CA GLU A 26 -6.85 -1.06 10.86
C GLU A 26 -6.51 -0.40 12.20
N GLY A 27 -5.91 -1.15 13.14
CA GLY A 27 -5.46 -0.58 14.42
C GLY A 27 -4.39 0.49 14.28
N MET A 28 -3.56 0.42 13.23
CA MET A 28 -2.53 1.42 12.95
C MET A 28 -3.11 2.79 12.54
N LEU A 29 -4.39 2.90 12.14
CA LEU A 29 -5.05 4.19 11.84
C LEU A 29 -5.09 5.15 13.04
N GLU A 30 -5.18 4.58 14.24
CA GLU A 30 -5.21 5.32 15.50
C GLU A 30 -3.79 5.61 16.03
N THR A 31 -2.74 5.17 15.33
CA THR A 31 -1.35 5.45 15.72
C THR A 31 -0.83 6.76 15.10
N GLY A 32 0.46 7.06 15.29
CA GLY A 32 1.14 8.20 14.68
C GLY A 32 2.06 7.82 13.52
N PHE A 33 2.55 8.84 12.81
CA PHE A 33 3.67 8.75 11.87
C PHE A 33 3.45 7.71 10.74
N GLN A 34 4.49 6.94 10.42
CA GLN A 34 4.51 6.00 9.29
C GLN A 34 3.52 4.85 9.46
N GLY A 35 3.22 4.44 10.69
CA GLY A 35 2.25 3.38 10.94
C GLY A 35 0.86 3.78 10.45
N LYS A 36 0.42 4.97 10.83
CA LYS A 36 -0.81 5.58 10.31
C LYS A 36 -0.78 5.79 8.80
N LYS A 37 0.34 6.25 8.24
CA LYS A 37 0.44 6.47 6.78
C LYS A 37 0.34 5.19 5.97
N LEU A 38 0.92 4.09 6.45
CA LEU A 38 0.76 2.78 5.83
C LEU A 38 -0.71 2.32 5.87
N ALA A 39 -1.36 2.46 7.03
CA ALA A 39 -2.76 2.11 7.21
C ALA A 39 -3.71 2.91 6.31
N GLU A 40 -3.51 4.24 6.24
CA GLU A 40 -4.26 5.13 5.35
C GLU A 40 -4.07 4.71 3.87
N ALA A 41 -2.85 4.36 3.46
CA ALA A 41 -2.58 3.89 2.10
C ALA A 41 -3.29 2.57 1.78
N VAL A 42 -3.28 1.60 2.71
CA VAL A 42 -4.00 0.33 2.58
C VAL A 42 -5.51 0.58 2.47
N GLU A 43 -6.08 1.45 3.31
CA GLU A 43 -7.51 1.77 3.30
C GLU A 43 -7.93 2.45 1.98
N VAL A 44 -7.16 3.44 1.51
CA VAL A 44 -7.41 4.12 0.23
C VAL A 44 -7.35 3.12 -0.92
N TRP A 45 -6.32 2.28 -0.98
CA TRP A 45 -6.18 1.32 -2.07
C TRP A 45 -7.27 0.24 -2.04
N ALA A 46 -7.63 -0.27 -0.87
CA ALA A 46 -8.75 -1.21 -0.71
C ALA A 46 -10.08 -0.60 -1.18
N ARG A 47 -10.32 0.69 -0.93
CA ARG A 47 -11.50 1.40 -1.47
C ARG A 47 -11.44 1.54 -2.99
N MET A 48 -10.27 1.83 -3.56
CA MET A 48 -10.09 1.90 -5.01
C MET A 48 -10.42 0.56 -5.67
N LEU A 49 -9.92 -0.56 -5.11
CA LEU A 49 -10.17 -1.92 -5.62
C LEU A 49 -11.64 -2.34 -5.59
N ARG A 50 -12.43 -1.82 -4.62
CA ARG A 50 -13.87 -2.11 -4.51
C ARG A 50 -14.74 -1.27 -5.46
N LYS A 51 -14.19 -0.20 -6.04
CA LYS A 51 -14.96 0.73 -6.87
C LYS A 51 -15.03 0.21 -8.31
N LYS A 52 -16.25 0.03 -8.84
CA LYS A 52 -16.48 -0.55 -10.18
C LYS A 52 -15.83 0.23 -11.33
N ASN A 53 -15.73 1.55 -11.20
CA ASN A 53 -15.20 2.45 -12.24
C ASN A 53 -14.01 3.26 -11.69
N ALA A 54 -13.01 2.58 -11.14
CA ALA A 54 -11.73 3.20 -10.77
C ALA A 54 -10.64 2.70 -11.72
N LEU A 55 -9.91 3.63 -12.34
CA LEU A 55 -8.71 3.32 -13.11
C LEU A 55 -7.49 3.51 -12.19
N ILE A 56 -6.75 2.43 -11.95
CA ILE A 56 -5.65 2.40 -10.97
C ILE A 56 -4.31 2.49 -11.70
N TRP A 57 -3.61 3.60 -11.49
CA TRP A 57 -2.26 3.85 -11.99
C TRP A 57 -1.22 3.48 -10.92
N LEU A 58 -0.26 2.63 -11.27
CA LEU A 58 0.88 2.28 -10.44
C LEU A 58 2.15 2.94 -11.00
N GLY A 59 2.68 3.93 -10.28
CA GLY A 59 4.00 4.49 -10.53
C GLY A 59 5.09 3.65 -9.88
N LEU A 60 6.04 3.16 -10.66
CA LEU A 60 7.15 2.32 -10.20
C LEU A 60 8.49 2.99 -10.50
N ALA A 61 9.05 3.66 -9.49
CA ALA A 61 10.35 4.32 -9.53
C ALA A 61 11.41 3.54 -8.74
N GLY A 62 12.69 3.91 -8.92
CA GLY A 62 13.81 3.22 -8.27
C GLY A 62 14.05 1.81 -8.81
N ALA A 63 14.81 1.00 -8.06
CA ALA A 63 15.23 -0.36 -8.43
C ALA A 63 14.34 -1.43 -7.80
N MET A 64 13.03 -1.38 -8.09
CA MET A 64 12.04 -2.26 -7.44
C MET A 64 12.18 -3.73 -7.88
N VAL A 65 12.47 -3.97 -9.16
CA VAL A 65 12.69 -5.32 -9.67
C VAL A 65 13.95 -5.95 -9.05
N PRO A 66 15.14 -5.30 -9.06
CA PRO A 66 16.31 -5.77 -8.33
C PRO A 66 16.10 -5.94 -6.83
N ALA A 67 15.26 -5.09 -6.21
CA ALA A 67 14.89 -5.21 -4.80
C ALA A 67 13.92 -6.39 -4.51
N GLY A 68 13.64 -7.25 -5.49
CA GLY A 68 12.83 -8.46 -5.32
C GLY A 68 11.33 -8.26 -5.45
N MET A 69 10.86 -7.07 -5.84
CA MET A 69 9.41 -6.77 -5.92
C MET A 69 8.75 -7.26 -7.21
N ARG A 70 9.52 -7.85 -8.13
CA ARG A 70 9.07 -8.36 -9.44
C ARG A 70 7.81 -9.22 -9.36
N ARG A 71 7.84 -10.23 -8.49
CA ARG A 71 6.72 -11.19 -8.34
C ARG A 71 5.47 -10.53 -7.76
N LEU A 72 5.66 -9.57 -6.85
CA LEU A 72 4.55 -8.82 -6.28
C LEU A 72 3.87 -7.96 -7.35
N VAL A 73 4.66 -7.18 -8.11
CA VAL A 73 4.14 -6.35 -9.20
C VAL A 73 3.41 -7.22 -10.24
N SER A 74 4.01 -8.34 -10.65
CA SER A 74 3.38 -9.31 -11.57
C SER A 74 2.05 -9.85 -11.03
N TYR A 75 1.98 -10.14 -9.72
CA TYR A 75 0.74 -10.59 -9.08
C TYR A 75 -0.37 -9.54 -9.15
N LEU A 76 -0.04 -8.27 -8.86
CA LEU A 76 -1.01 -7.16 -8.92
C LEU A 76 -1.56 -6.98 -10.34
N ILE A 77 -0.70 -7.05 -11.35
CA ILE A 77 -1.10 -6.95 -12.76
C ILE A 77 -2.03 -8.11 -13.14
N LYS A 78 -1.61 -9.37 -12.86
CA LYS A 78 -2.38 -10.57 -13.22
C LYS A 78 -3.75 -10.65 -12.56
N ARG A 79 -3.90 -10.06 -11.37
CA ARG A 79 -5.17 -9.99 -10.63
C ARG A 79 -6.01 -8.77 -10.97
N ARG A 80 -5.58 -7.93 -11.93
CA ARG A 80 -6.23 -6.65 -12.28
C ARG A 80 -6.42 -5.75 -11.05
N MET A 81 -5.43 -5.73 -10.16
CA MET A 81 -5.38 -4.81 -9.01
C MET A 81 -4.75 -3.47 -9.39
N VAL A 82 -4.18 -3.38 -10.59
CA VAL A 82 -3.67 -2.18 -11.24
C VAL A 82 -4.05 -2.26 -12.72
N ASP A 83 -4.32 -1.11 -13.35
CA ASP A 83 -4.72 -1.04 -14.76
C ASP A 83 -3.61 -0.47 -15.64
N VAL A 84 -2.83 0.48 -15.12
CA VAL A 84 -1.72 1.11 -15.85
C VAL A 84 -0.47 1.10 -14.98
N VAL A 85 0.65 0.68 -15.56
CA VAL A 85 1.97 0.73 -14.91
C VAL A 85 2.81 1.79 -15.61
N VAL A 86 3.30 2.76 -14.85
CA VAL A 86 4.25 3.77 -15.30
C VAL A 86 5.56 3.50 -14.59
N SER A 87 6.62 3.17 -15.34
CA SER A 87 7.90 2.81 -14.74
C SER A 87 9.09 3.48 -15.43
N THR A 88 10.20 3.57 -14.71
CA THR A 88 11.51 3.88 -15.30
C THR A 88 11.99 2.71 -16.16
N GLY A 89 12.79 3.01 -17.20
CA GLY A 89 13.35 1.98 -18.09
C GLY A 89 14.21 0.93 -17.36
N ALA A 90 14.81 1.29 -16.22
CA ALA A 90 15.61 0.37 -15.41
C ALA A 90 14.81 -0.84 -14.92
N ASN A 91 13.59 -0.65 -14.40
CA ASN A 91 12.78 -1.79 -13.93
C ASN A 91 12.43 -2.75 -15.09
N LEU A 92 12.19 -2.21 -16.29
CA LEU A 92 11.91 -3.02 -17.48
C LEU A 92 13.14 -3.79 -17.95
N TYR A 93 14.32 -3.16 -17.91
CA TYR A 93 15.59 -3.82 -18.23
C TYR A 93 15.84 -5.00 -17.27
N HIS A 94 15.75 -4.77 -15.97
CA HIS A 94 15.97 -5.83 -14.97
C HIS A 94 14.92 -6.96 -15.08
N ASP A 95 13.66 -6.66 -15.43
CA ASP A 95 12.64 -7.70 -15.63
C ASP A 95 12.80 -8.48 -16.95
N ALA A 96 13.34 -7.85 -17.99
CA ALA A 96 13.54 -8.51 -19.29
C ALA A 96 14.86 -9.29 -19.37
N TYR A 97 15.92 -8.79 -18.72
CA TYR A 97 17.29 -9.28 -18.90
C TYR A 97 17.80 -10.12 -17.73
N GLU A 98 17.44 -9.80 -16.48
CA GLU A 98 17.94 -10.50 -15.28
C GLU A 98 16.94 -11.54 -14.72
N ALA A 99 15.83 -11.79 -15.43
CA ALA A 99 14.70 -12.58 -14.95
C ALA A 99 14.86 -14.10 -14.99
#